data_AF-A0A2G2VEB6-F1
#
_entry.id   AF-A0A2G2VEB6-F1
#
_cell.length_a   1.000
_cell.length_b   1.000
_cell.length_c   1.000
_cell.angle_alpha   90.00
_cell.angle_beta   90.00
_cell.angle_gamma   90.00
#
_symmetry.space_group_name_H-M   'P 1'
#
loop_
_entity.id
_entity.type
_entity.pdbx_description
1 polymer ?
#
loop_
_entity_poly.entity_id
_entity_poly.type
_entity_poly.pdbx_seq_one_letter_code
_entity_poly.pdbx_strand_id
1 'polypeptide(L)'
;MLDPNKLKKSNANQVRAELDMAKDLLSKSISVARKNLVPSVKENGNKQSYGESMTTGRSRQSALIILLQSLDALSLLEMKKLELEDSKDSYSSEAESALRGCISAYKEFVTEKSLSDAPGVKAEYVLCLKHLVDLLTDNETSSKDRSSNAVLQKLKDEIKHVEVDLAKKGGRRS
;
A
#
# COMPACT_ATOMS: atom_id res chain seq x y z
N MET A 1 9.69 -10.47 44.47
CA MET A 1 8.83 -9.62 43.62
C MET A 1 9.60 -9.27 42.36
N LEU A 2 9.05 -9.56 41.18
CA LEU A 2 9.64 -9.15 39.90
C LEU A 2 9.44 -7.63 39.73
N ASP A 3 10.47 -6.95 39.21
CA ASP A 3 10.44 -5.51 38.95
C ASP A 3 9.48 -5.20 37.77
N PRO A 4 8.40 -4.43 37.99
CA PRO A 4 7.46 -4.07 36.93
C PRO A 4 8.11 -3.37 35.73
N ASN A 5 9.20 -2.63 35.93
CA ASN A 5 9.92 -1.96 34.85
C ASN A 5 10.71 -2.94 33.98
N LYS A 6 11.21 -4.04 34.55
CA LYS A 6 11.86 -5.12 33.79
C LYS A 6 10.85 -5.89 32.95
N LEU A 7 9.65 -6.13 33.48
CA LEU A 7 8.55 -6.78 32.73
C LEU A 7 8.10 -5.89 31.56
N LYS A 8 7.88 -4.59 31.77
CA LYS A 8 7.54 -3.64 30.70
C LYS A 8 8.61 -3.58 29.61
N LYS A 9 9.89 -3.53 29.98
CA LYS A 9 11.00 -3.49 29.03
C LYS A 9 11.16 -4.80 28.23
N SER A 10 10.95 -5.94 28.87
CA SER A 10 10.95 -7.26 28.20
C SER A 10 9.83 -7.34 27.16
N ASN A 11 8.63 -6.86 27.50
CA ASN A 11 7.50 -6.83 26.59
C ASN A 11 7.75 -5.89 25.40
N ALA A 12 8.33 -4.71 25.63
CA ALA A 12 8.68 -3.78 24.56
C ALA A 12 9.72 -4.35 23.57
N ASN A 13 10.71 -5.09 24.08
CA ASN A 13 11.70 -5.76 23.22
C ASN A 13 11.07 -6.88 22.39
N GLN A 14 10.15 -7.65 22.98
CA GLN A 14 9.42 -8.69 22.25
C GLN A 14 8.55 -8.08 21.14
N VAL A 15 7.78 -7.05 21.46
CA VAL A 15 6.95 -6.33 20.48
C VAL A 15 7.82 -5.78 19.33
N ARG A 16 8.98 -5.19 19.64
CA ARG A 16 9.92 -4.71 18.61
C ARG A 16 10.40 -5.84 17.70
N ALA A 17 10.75 -7.00 18.26
CA ALA A 17 11.16 -8.16 17.47
C ALA A 17 10.02 -8.68 16.57
N GLU A 18 8.78 -8.69 17.07
CA GLU A 18 7.60 -9.06 16.28
C GLU A 18 7.33 -8.07 15.13
N LEU A 19 7.50 -6.76 15.37
CA LEU A 19 7.41 -5.74 14.33
C LEU A 19 8.49 -5.94 13.24
N ASP A 20 9.74 -6.21 13.63
CA ASP A 20 10.82 -6.44 12.66
C ASP A 20 10.57 -7.73 11.83
N MET A 21 10.04 -8.80 12.45
CA MET A 21 9.61 -10.00 11.72
C MET A 21 8.47 -9.70 10.74
N ALA A 22 7.48 -8.90 11.13
CA ALA A 22 6.38 -8.50 10.26
C ALA A 22 6.88 -7.69 9.06
N LYS A 23 7.85 -6.78 9.27
CA LYS A 23 8.50 -6.01 8.20
C LYS A 23 9.19 -6.92 7.18
N ASP A 24 9.91 -7.93 7.64
CA ASP A 24 10.57 -8.91 6.78
C ASP A 24 9.57 -9.72 5.95
N LEU A 25 8.45 -10.13 6.55
CA LEU A 25 7.39 -10.86 5.86
C LEU A 25 6.70 -9.99 4.80
N LEU A 26 6.40 -8.72 5.13
CA LEU A 26 5.83 -7.75 4.19
C LEU A 26 6.78 -7.49 3.03
N SER A 27 8.08 -7.33 3.30
CA SER A 27 9.10 -7.13 2.26
C SER A 27 9.17 -8.32 1.29
N LYS A 28 9.07 -9.55 1.81
CA LYS A 28 8.99 -10.76 0.98
C LYS A 28 7.70 -10.80 0.16
N SER A 29 6.56 -10.46 0.76
CA SER A 29 5.27 -10.38 0.07
C SER A 29 5.30 -9.39 -1.09
N ILE A 30 5.82 -8.18 -0.86
CA ILE A 30 6.03 -7.14 -1.89
C ILE A 30 6.89 -7.67 -3.03
N SER A 31 8.01 -8.32 -2.72
CA SER A 31 8.92 -8.88 -3.72
C SER A 31 8.24 -9.96 -4.58
N VAL A 32 7.53 -10.90 -3.95
CA VAL A 32 6.84 -11.99 -4.64
C VAL A 32 5.69 -11.45 -5.49
N ALA A 33 4.86 -10.55 -4.94
CA ALA A 33 3.75 -9.94 -5.65
C ALA A 33 4.22 -9.19 -6.90
N ARG A 34 5.26 -8.35 -6.77
CA ARG A 34 5.85 -7.61 -7.91
C ARG A 34 6.41 -8.55 -8.98
N LYS A 35 7.08 -9.65 -8.60
CA LYS A 35 7.58 -10.66 -9.56
C LYS A 35 6.46 -11.33 -10.37
N ASN A 36 5.26 -11.48 -9.79
CA ASN A 36 4.11 -12.07 -10.48
C ASN A 36 3.38 -11.05 -11.39
N LEU A 37 3.71 -9.77 -11.29
CA LEU A 37 3.19 -8.71 -12.16
C LEU A 37 4.09 -8.43 -13.36
N VAL A 38 5.40 -8.63 -13.23
CA VAL A 38 6.33 -8.48 -14.36
C VAL A 38 6.19 -9.68 -15.30
N PRO A 39 5.98 -9.49 -16.62
CA PRO A 39 5.94 -10.59 -17.57
C PRO A 39 7.20 -11.45 -17.50
N SER A 40 7.04 -12.77 -17.46
CA SER A 40 8.20 -13.67 -17.44
C SER A 40 8.81 -13.73 -18.85
N VAL A 41 10.12 -13.44 -18.98
CA VAL A 41 10.85 -13.50 -20.27
C VAL A 41 10.74 -14.90 -20.94
N LYS A 42 10.38 -15.94 -20.18
CA LYS A 42 10.23 -17.33 -20.64
C LYS A 42 8.90 -17.64 -21.33
N GLU A 43 7.92 -16.74 -21.33
CA GLU A 43 6.66 -16.94 -22.08
C GLU A 43 6.76 -16.64 -23.58
N ASN A 44 7.89 -16.09 -24.04
CA ASN A 44 8.10 -15.74 -25.45
C ASN A 44 8.45 -16.94 -26.37
N GLY A 45 8.43 -18.17 -25.84
CA GLY A 45 8.88 -19.36 -26.58
C GLY A 45 7.79 -20.13 -27.32
N ASN A 46 6.54 -20.13 -26.85
CA ASN A 46 5.44 -20.86 -27.49
C ASN A 46 4.13 -20.64 -26.70
N LYS A 47 3.18 -19.89 -27.27
CA LYS A 47 1.78 -20.36 -27.40
C LYS A 47 0.91 -19.33 -28.14
N GLN A 48 0.07 -19.91 -28.99
CA GLN A 48 -0.88 -19.26 -29.87
C GLN A 48 -1.92 -18.41 -29.12
N SER A 49 -2.20 -17.25 -29.71
CA SER A 49 -3.53 -16.68 -29.99
C SER A 49 -4.76 -17.24 -29.25
N TYR A 50 -5.52 -16.30 -28.69
CA TYR A 50 -6.93 -16.36 -28.25
C TYR A 50 -7.16 -16.73 -26.79
N GLY A 51 -7.22 -15.67 -25.96
CA GLY A 51 -7.54 -15.74 -24.54
C GLY A 51 -6.28 -15.63 -23.69
N GLU A 52 -5.93 -14.41 -23.30
CA GLU A 52 -5.23 -14.23 -22.03
C GLU A 52 -6.04 -15.01 -21.00
N SER A 53 -5.53 -16.16 -20.52
CA SER A 53 -6.35 -17.07 -19.73
C SER A 53 -6.96 -16.27 -18.57
N MET A 54 -8.27 -16.39 -18.34
CA MET A 54 -8.93 -15.73 -17.20
C MET A 54 -8.20 -16.01 -15.88
N THR A 55 -7.46 -17.13 -15.80
CA THR A 55 -6.60 -17.48 -14.66
C THR A 55 -5.39 -16.56 -14.52
N THR A 56 -4.76 -16.14 -15.62
CA THR A 56 -3.61 -15.22 -15.62
C THR A 56 -4.05 -13.81 -15.22
N GLY A 57 -5.18 -13.32 -15.75
CA GLY A 57 -5.74 -12.02 -15.38
C GLY A 57 -6.12 -11.95 -13.90
N ARG A 58 -6.80 -12.97 -13.36
CA ARG A 58 -7.13 -13.06 -11.93
C ARG A 58 -5.90 -13.18 -11.04
N SER A 59 -4.90 -13.97 -11.46
CA SER A 59 -3.64 -14.11 -10.72
C SER A 59 -2.90 -12.78 -10.62
N ARG A 60 -2.83 -12.04 -11.74
CA ARG A 60 -2.24 -10.69 -11.79
C ARG A 60 -3.04 -9.70 -10.93
N GLN A 61 -4.37 -9.75 -10.98
CA GLN A 61 -5.22 -8.93 -10.11
C GLN A 61 -4.93 -9.19 -8.63
N SER A 62 -4.88 -10.46 -8.21
CA SER A 62 -4.54 -10.83 -6.84
C SER A 62 -3.13 -10.39 -6.47
N ALA A 63 -2.15 -10.55 -7.36
CA ALA A 63 -0.79 -10.08 -7.12
C ALA A 63 -0.74 -8.56 -6.92
N LEU A 64 -1.47 -7.77 -7.70
CA LEU A 64 -1.53 -6.32 -7.51
C LEU A 64 -2.23 -5.95 -6.20
N ILE A 65 -3.35 -6.58 -5.86
CA ILE A 65 -4.02 -6.37 -4.56
C ILE A 65 -3.07 -6.67 -3.40
N ILE A 66 -2.39 -7.82 -3.43
CA ILE A 66 -1.42 -8.20 -2.40
C ILE A 66 -0.28 -7.18 -2.32
N LEU A 67 0.21 -6.69 -3.46
CA LEU A 67 1.26 -5.67 -3.49
C LEU A 67 0.80 -4.37 -2.80
N LEU A 68 -0.39 -3.87 -3.15
CA LEU A 68 -0.95 -2.65 -2.56
C LEU A 68 -1.20 -2.83 -1.05
N GLN A 69 -1.85 -3.92 -0.64
CA GLN A 69 -2.09 -4.25 0.77
C GLN A 69 -0.79 -4.38 1.57
N SER A 70 0.25 -4.98 0.98
CA SER A 70 1.53 -5.16 1.69
C SER A 70 2.27 -3.84 1.88
N LEU A 71 2.18 -2.93 0.90
CA LEU A 71 2.76 -1.59 1.01
C LEU A 71 1.98 -0.72 2.02
N ASP A 72 0.65 -0.81 2.01
CA ASP A 72 -0.20 -0.15 2.98
C ASP A 72 0.07 -0.64 4.42
N ALA A 73 0.09 -1.96 4.62
CA ALA A 73 0.41 -2.58 5.90
C ALA A 73 1.83 -2.24 6.38
N LEU A 74 2.80 -2.12 5.47
CA LEU A 74 4.14 -1.67 5.80
C LEU A 74 4.12 -0.24 6.34
N SER A 75 3.33 0.66 5.76
CA SER A 75 3.20 2.03 6.28
C SER A 75 2.62 2.06 7.70
N LEU A 76 1.58 1.27 7.96
CA LEU A 76 0.97 1.16 9.29
C LEU A 76 1.95 0.57 10.31
N LEU A 77 2.76 -0.41 9.90
CA LEU A 77 3.80 -1.00 10.74
C LEU A 77 4.86 0.04 11.14
N GLU A 78 5.33 0.86 10.21
CA GLU A 78 6.31 1.92 10.49
C GLU A 78 5.72 2.99 11.43
N MET A 79 4.46 3.36 11.24
CA MET A 79 3.75 4.26 12.17
C MET A 79 3.65 3.66 13.58
N LYS A 80 3.33 2.36 13.68
CA LYS A 80 3.29 1.66 14.98
C LYS A 80 4.66 1.55 15.64
N LYS A 81 5.72 1.42 14.85
CA LYS A 81 7.10 1.44 15.36
C LYS A 81 7.47 2.81 15.93
N LEU A 82 7.07 3.88 15.25
CA LEU A 82 7.25 5.26 15.71
C LEU A 82 6.53 5.52 17.03
N GLU A 83 5.28 5.07 17.16
CA GLU A 83 4.48 5.14 18.40
C GLU A 83 5.16 4.38 19.55
N LEU A 84 5.72 3.19 19.30
CA LEU A 84 6.40 2.37 20.32
C LEU A 84 7.70 3.00 20.84
N GLU A 85 8.35 3.82 20.02
CA GLU A 85 9.59 4.50 20.38
C GLU A 85 9.36 5.78 21.19
N ASP A 86 8.10 6.06 21.60
CA ASP A 86 7.66 7.29 22.28
C ASP A 86 8.18 8.55 21.56
N SER A 87 8.29 8.45 20.23
CA SER A 87 8.64 9.56 19.37
C SER A 87 7.63 10.69 19.54
N LYS A 88 8.10 11.92 19.71
CA LYS A 88 7.23 13.11 19.64
C LYS A 88 6.78 13.42 18.22
N ASP A 89 7.41 12.79 17.23
CA ASP A 89 7.11 13.01 15.82
C ASP A 89 5.96 12.10 15.42
N SER A 90 4.94 12.68 14.79
CA SER A 90 3.80 11.99 14.19
C SER A 90 4.05 11.55 12.75
N TYR A 91 5.26 11.77 12.25
CA TYR A 91 5.62 11.55 10.85
C TYR A 91 6.71 10.49 10.71
N SER A 92 6.46 9.50 9.85
CA SER A 92 7.44 8.49 9.45
C SER A 92 7.76 8.61 7.96
N SER A 93 9.04 8.84 7.65
CA SER A 93 9.52 8.91 6.27
C SER A 93 9.41 7.57 5.54
N GLU A 94 9.56 6.48 6.29
CA GLU A 94 9.42 5.10 5.85
C GLU A 94 7.96 4.76 5.54
N ALA A 95 7.02 5.22 6.37
CA ALA A 95 5.60 5.10 6.10
C ALA A 95 5.20 5.87 4.82
N GLU A 96 5.67 7.10 4.66
CA GLU A 96 5.43 7.89 3.44
C GLU A 96 6.02 7.17 2.22
N SER A 97 7.26 6.69 2.32
CA SER A 97 7.94 5.96 1.24
C SER A 97 7.15 4.71 0.82
N ALA A 98 6.64 3.94 1.78
CA ALA A 98 5.80 2.77 1.51
C ALA A 98 4.50 3.15 0.77
N LEU A 99 3.80 4.20 1.22
CA LEU A 99 2.56 4.68 0.59
C LEU A 99 2.79 5.25 -0.82
N ARG A 100 3.89 5.99 -1.02
CA ARG A 100 4.32 6.42 -2.36
C ARG A 100 4.67 5.23 -3.25
N GLY A 101 5.27 4.19 -2.67
CA GLY A 101 5.47 2.90 -3.33
C GLY A 101 4.14 2.26 -3.77
N CYS A 102 3.11 2.29 -2.91
CA CYS A 102 1.77 1.80 -3.25
C CYS A 102 1.18 2.53 -4.45
N ILE A 103 1.25 3.86 -4.44
CA ILE A 103 0.73 4.69 -5.53
C ILE A 103 1.49 4.44 -6.83
N SER A 104 2.81 4.32 -6.75
CA SER A 104 3.67 4.07 -7.91
C SER A 104 3.38 2.70 -8.50
N ALA A 105 3.21 1.67 -7.67
CA ALA A 105 2.85 0.32 -8.10
C ALA A 105 1.49 0.29 -8.82
N TYR A 106 0.47 0.97 -8.28
CA TYR A 106 -0.82 1.08 -8.97
C TYR A 106 -0.65 1.73 -10.35
N LYS A 107 0.02 2.89 -10.44
CA LYS A 107 0.21 3.62 -11.70
C LYS A 107 1.02 2.83 -12.73
N GLU A 108 1.97 2.03 -12.29
CA GLU A 108 2.79 1.14 -13.13
C GLU A 108 1.95 0.03 -13.79
N PHE A 109 1.13 -0.68 -13.00
CA PHE A 109 0.46 -1.89 -13.47
C PHE A 109 -0.97 -1.67 -13.98
N VAL A 110 -1.61 -0.55 -13.68
CA VAL A 110 -2.99 -0.26 -14.12
C VAL A 110 -3.12 0.06 -15.62
N THR A 111 -2.01 0.04 -16.36
CA THR A 111 -1.99 0.15 -17.83
C THR A 111 -2.75 -1.01 -18.50
N GLU A 112 -2.83 -2.16 -17.83
CA GLU A 112 -3.65 -3.30 -18.26
C GLU A 112 -5.11 -3.10 -17.88
N LYS A 113 -6.01 -3.19 -18.87
CA LYS A 113 -7.45 -2.99 -18.66
C LYS A 113 -8.05 -3.98 -17.65
N SER A 114 -7.57 -5.23 -17.62
CA SER A 114 -8.00 -6.25 -16.66
C SER A 114 -7.71 -5.86 -15.21
N LEU A 115 -6.62 -5.14 -14.96
CA LEU A 115 -6.24 -4.61 -13.65
C LEU A 115 -6.95 -3.30 -13.34
N SER A 116 -7.04 -2.39 -14.31
CA SER A 116 -7.77 -1.12 -14.19
C SER A 116 -9.25 -1.31 -13.93
N ASP A 117 -9.87 -2.32 -14.53
CA ASP A 117 -11.29 -2.54 -14.38
C ASP A 117 -11.68 -3.23 -13.07
N ALA A 118 -10.71 -3.80 -12.35
CA ALA A 118 -10.92 -4.53 -11.12
C ALA A 118 -11.28 -3.59 -9.95
N PRO A 119 -12.49 -3.71 -9.35
CA PRO A 119 -12.88 -2.85 -8.24
C PRO A 119 -12.03 -3.08 -6.99
N GLY A 120 -11.56 -4.31 -6.76
CA GLY A 120 -10.66 -4.62 -5.63
C GLY A 120 -9.34 -3.85 -5.71
N VAL A 121 -8.73 -3.76 -6.90
CA VAL A 121 -7.47 -3.01 -7.08
C VAL A 121 -7.67 -1.52 -6.78
N LYS A 122 -8.77 -0.93 -7.26
CA LYS A 122 -9.12 0.47 -7.00
C LYS A 122 -9.43 0.75 -5.53
N ALA A 123 -10.08 -0.19 -4.84
CA ALA A 123 -10.37 -0.05 -3.41
C ALA A 123 -9.08 0.02 -2.58
N GLU A 124 -8.12 -0.88 -2.84
CA GLU A 124 -6.81 -0.84 -2.17
C GLU A 124 -6.02 0.42 -2.52
N TYR A 125 -6.10 0.87 -3.78
CA TYR A 125 -5.45 2.11 -4.19
C TYR A 125 -5.99 3.34 -3.44
N VAL A 126 -7.30 3.44 -3.28
CA VAL A 126 -7.94 4.52 -2.51
C VAL A 126 -7.51 4.47 -1.05
N LEU A 127 -7.36 3.28 -0.47
CA LEU A 127 -6.89 3.12 0.91
C LEU A 127 -5.48 3.72 1.09
N CYS A 128 -4.54 3.35 0.21
CA CYS A 128 -3.19 3.93 0.22
C CYS A 128 -3.20 5.46 0.06
N LEU A 129 -4.06 6.00 -0.82
CA LEU A 129 -4.18 7.45 -0.98
C LEU A 129 -4.69 8.13 0.29
N LYS A 130 -5.68 7.54 0.97
CA LYS A 130 -6.24 8.07 2.22
C LYS A 130 -5.20 8.09 3.32
N HIS A 131 -4.50 6.97 3.55
CA HIS A 131 -3.43 6.92 4.56
C HIS A 131 -2.29 7.89 4.25
N LEU A 132 -1.95 8.14 2.97
CA LEU A 132 -0.97 9.17 2.62
C LEU A 132 -1.46 10.58 2.93
N VAL A 133 -2.73 10.88 2.65
CA VAL A 133 -3.34 12.17 3.01
C VAL A 133 -3.32 12.38 4.52
N ASP A 134 -3.67 11.36 5.29
CA ASP A 134 -3.67 11.43 6.76
C ASP A 134 -2.26 11.71 7.29
N LEU A 135 -1.26 10.93 6.85
CA LEU A 135 0.14 11.10 7.22
C LEU A 135 0.69 12.50 6.92
N LEU A 136 0.37 13.03 5.73
CA LEU A 136 0.83 14.36 5.31
C LEU A 136 0.09 15.49 6.03
N THR A 137 -1.18 15.30 6.37
CA THR A 137 -1.98 16.29 7.12
C THR A 137 -1.44 16.45 8.54
N ASP A 138 -1.05 15.35 9.19
CA ASP A 138 -0.48 15.38 10.54
C ASP A 138 0.87 16.12 10.55
N ASN A 139 1.67 16.01 9.48
CA ASN A 139 2.94 16.72 9.32
C ASN A 139 2.78 18.23 9.04
N GLU A 140 1.73 18.64 8.31
CA GLU A 140 1.49 20.06 7.97
C GLU A 140 1.19 20.94 9.20
N THR A 141 0.77 20.37 10.33
CA THR A 141 0.64 21.11 11.59
C THR A 141 1.96 21.77 12.02
N SER A 142 3.10 21.29 11.52
CA SER A 142 4.45 21.79 11.79
C SER A 142 4.99 22.76 10.71
N SER A 143 4.53 22.68 9.46
CA SER A 143 5.08 23.50 8.36
C SER A 143 4.02 24.02 7.37
N LYS A 144 3.83 25.35 7.34
CA LYS A 144 2.91 26.05 6.42
C LYS A 144 3.50 26.21 5.02
N ASP A 145 3.83 25.13 4.32
CA ASP A 145 4.27 25.20 2.93
C ASP A 145 3.09 25.16 1.95
N ARG A 146 3.03 26.13 1.02
CA ARG A 146 2.03 26.17 -0.06
C ARG A 146 2.19 25.00 -1.03
N SER A 147 3.41 24.49 -1.19
CA SER A 147 3.69 23.34 -2.06
C SER A 147 3.02 22.07 -1.54
N SER A 148 3.11 21.84 -0.22
CA SER A 148 2.48 20.70 0.46
C SER A 148 0.96 20.70 0.30
N ASN A 149 0.33 21.87 0.46
CA ASN A 149 -1.10 22.05 0.27
C ASN A 149 -1.56 21.68 -1.15
N ALA A 150 -0.79 22.05 -2.18
CA ALA A 150 -1.11 21.71 -3.57
C ALA A 150 -0.99 20.19 -3.83
N VAL A 151 -0.04 19.51 -3.19
CA VAL A 151 0.12 18.05 -3.27
C VAL A 151 -1.04 17.34 -2.58
N LEU A 152 -1.40 17.75 -1.36
CA LEU A 152 -2.55 17.21 -0.63
C LEU A 152 -3.86 17.37 -1.40
N GLN A 153 -4.08 18.53 -2.02
CA GLN A 153 -5.28 18.75 -2.81
C GLN A 153 -5.36 17.80 -4.01
N LYS A 154 -4.23 17.59 -4.71
CA LYS A 154 -4.17 16.61 -5.82
C LYS A 154 -4.51 15.19 -5.36
N LEU A 155 -3.99 14.76 -4.21
CA LEU A 155 -4.31 13.44 -3.64
C LEU A 155 -5.80 13.32 -3.30
N LYS A 156 -6.39 14.35 -2.67
CA LYS A 156 -7.83 14.39 -2.35
C LYS A 156 -8.70 14.34 -3.61
N ASP A 157 -8.32 15.03 -4.67
CA ASP A 157 -9.04 15.01 -5.94
C ASP A 157 -8.90 13.65 -6.65
N GLU A 158 -7.74 13.00 -6.56
CA GLU A 158 -7.53 11.65 -7.06
C GLU A 158 -8.40 10.62 -6.32
N ILE A 159 -8.49 10.70 -4.98
CA ILE A 159 -9.41 9.86 -4.17
C ILE A 159 -10.85 10.00 -4.68
N LYS A 160 -11.35 11.25 -4.78
CA LYS A 160 -12.71 11.52 -5.24
C LYS A 160 -12.96 10.94 -6.62
N HIS A 161 -12.02 11.10 -7.54
CA HIS A 161 -12.13 10.58 -8.90
C HIS A 161 -12.27 9.05 -8.91
N VAL A 162 -11.42 8.34 -8.18
CA VAL A 162 -11.44 6.87 -8.14
C VAL A 162 -12.68 6.34 -7.42
N GLU A 163 -13.12 6.99 -6.34
CA GLU A 163 -14.36 6.62 -5.62
C GLU A 163 -15.60 6.79 -6.50
N VAL A 164 -15.67 7.86 -7.30
CA VAL A 164 -16.76 8.05 -8.28
C VAL A 164 -16.74 6.95 -9.33
N ASP A 165 -15.58 6.53 -9.82
CA ASP A 165 -15.47 5.44 -10.79
C ASP A 165 -15.88 4.08 -10.18
N LEU A 166 -15.49 3.81 -8.93
CA LEU A 166 -15.94 2.64 -8.17
C LEU A 166 -17.46 2.60 -8.03
N ALA A 167 -18.09 3.72 -7.66
CA ALA A 167 -19.54 3.82 -7.50
C ALA A 167 -20.30 3.55 -8.82
N LYS A 168 -19.78 4.06 -9.95
CA LYS A 168 -20.39 3.84 -11.29
C LYS A 168 -20.39 2.38 -11.71
N LYS A 169 -19.38 1.59 -11.31
CA LYS A 169 -19.32 0.17 -11.64
C LYS A 169 -20.17 -0.72 -10.73
N GLY A 170 -20.44 -0.28 -9.50
CA GLY A 170 -21.37 -0.95 -8.59
C GLY A 170 -22.83 -0.92 -9.05
N GLY A 171 -23.22 0.12 -9.82
CA GLY A 171 -24.59 0.29 -10.34
C GLY A 171 -24.92 -0.49 -11.62
N ARG A 172 -23.97 -1.22 -12.22
CA ARG A 172 -24.17 -1.96 -13.49
C ARG A 172 -24.59 -3.43 -13.31
N ARG A 173 -25.07 -3.80 -12.13
CA ARG A 173 -25.81 -5.05 -11.91
C ARG A 173 -27.31 -4.75 -11.87
N SER A 174 -27.94 -4.71 -13.03
CA SER A 174 -29.37 -4.93 -13.21
C SER A 174 -29.60 -5.71 -14.48
#